data_AF-A0A1Q8ZXQ5-F1
#
_entry.id   AF-A0A1Q8ZXQ5-F1
#
_cell.length_a   1.000
_cell.length_b   1.000
_cell.length_c   1.000
_cell.angle_alpha   90.00
_cell.angle_beta   90.00
_cell.angle_gamma   90.00
#
_symmetry.space_group_name_H-M   'P 1'
#
loop_
_entity.id
_entity.type
_entity.pdbx_description
1 polymer ?
#
loop_
_entity_poly.entity_id
_entity_poly.type
_entity_poly.pdbx_seq_one_letter_code
_entity_poly.pdbx_strand_id
1 'polypeptide(L)'
;MSKTMAVVPTDHAWKYIQQLCKHWSHKLTVDLSDNKGIVSFDNATAVMTSDEKALTVIIEAPSDEVLERLKGVVSSHLDRFAFREAPLPFAWQDA
;
A
#
# COMPACT_ATOMS: atom_id res chain seq x y z
N MET A 1 14.40 1.69 -12.17
CA MET A 1 13.69 1.23 -10.96
C MET A 1 13.52 2.44 -10.08
N SER A 2 12.30 2.93 -9.98
CA SER A 2 11.92 4.08 -9.17
C SER A 2 11.22 3.58 -7.91
N LYS A 3 11.35 4.33 -6.82
CA LYS A 3 10.80 3.96 -5.53
C LYS A 3 10.07 5.14 -4.90
N THR A 4 8.99 4.86 -4.18
CA THR A 4 8.29 5.86 -3.39
C THR A 4 7.83 5.26 -2.07
N MET A 5 7.68 6.11 -1.06
CA MET A 5 7.21 5.73 0.26
C MET A 5 6.19 6.74 0.78
N ALA A 6 5.16 6.25 1.47
CA ALA A 6 4.25 7.08 2.27
C ALA A 6 4.08 6.46 3.66
N VAL A 7 4.02 7.32 4.67
CA VAL A 7 3.67 6.94 6.04
C VAL A 7 2.34 7.59 6.37
N VAL A 8 1.34 6.77 6.67
CA VAL A 8 -0.04 7.19 6.92
C VAL A 8 -0.36 6.96 8.39
N PRO A 9 -0.65 8.02 9.17
CA PRO A 9 -1.10 7.89 10.55
C PRO A 9 -2.49 7.22 10.61
N THR A 10 -2.59 6.09 11.30
CA THR A 10 -3.86 5.38 11.57
C THR A 10 -3.62 4.28 12.61
N ASP A 11 -4.56 4.12 13.54
CA ASP A 11 -4.58 3.00 14.50
C ASP A 11 -5.15 1.70 13.88
N HIS A 12 -5.53 1.74 12.61
CA HIS A 12 -6.16 0.62 11.89
C HIS A 12 -5.28 0.06 10.76
N ALA A 13 -3.98 0.36 10.79
CA ALA A 13 -3.00 -0.02 9.76
C ALA A 13 -3.08 -1.50 9.38
N TRP A 14 -2.95 -2.39 10.37
CA TRP A 14 -2.96 -3.84 10.11
C TRP A 14 -4.27 -4.31 9.48
N LYS A 15 -5.39 -3.81 9.98
CA LYS A 15 -6.73 -4.12 9.45
C LYS A 15 -6.88 -3.71 7.99
N TYR A 16 -6.30 -2.59 7.58
CA TYR A 16 -6.34 -2.14 6.18
C TYR A 16 -5.43 -2.96 5.27
N ILE A 17 -4.23 -3.32 5.73
CA ILE A 17 -3.33 -4.23 5.00
C ILE A 17 -4.04 -5.56 4.75
N GLN A 18 -4.61 -6.19 5.79
CA GLN A 18 -5.28 -7.49 5.66
C GLN A 18 -6.42 -7.46 4.64
N GLN A 19 -7.26 -6.42 4.67
CA GLN A 19 -8.38 -6.28 3.74
C GLN A 19 -7.90 -6.08 2.30
N LEU A 20 -6.90 -5.23 2.10
CA LEU A 20 -6.32 -4.98 0.79
C LEU A 20 -5.66 -6.24 0.22
N CYS A 21 -4.83 -6.91 1.01
CA CYS A 21 -4.16 -8.15 0.66
C CYS A 21 -5.16 -9.25 0.29
N LYS A 22 -6.22 -9.43 1.08
CA LYS A 22 -7.30 -10.38 0.78
C LYS A 22 -8.07 -10.03 -0.50
N HIS A 23 -8.30 -8.74 -0.75
CA HIS A 23 -8.96 -8.30 -1.98
C HIS A 23 -8.11 -8.56 -3.22
N TRP A 24 -6.80 -8.34 -3.12
CA TRP A 24 -5.88 -8.49 -4.23
C TRP A 24 -5.40 -9.92 -4.46
N SER A 25 -5.41 -10.79 -3.45
CA SER A 25 -5.04 -12.21 -3.59
C SER A 25 -5.92 -12.99 -4.57
N HIS A 26 -7.04 -12.43 -5.01
CA HIS A 26 -7.87 -13.00 -6.07
C HIS A 26 -7.25 -12.90 -7.46
N LYS A 27 -6.35 -11.92 -7.70
CA LYS A 27 -5.78 -11.62 -9.03
C LYS A 27 -4.26 -11.41 -9.02
N LEU A 28 -3.68 -11.14 -7.86
CA LEU A 28 -2.27 -10.81 -7.69
C LEU A 28 -1.62 -11.80 -6.72
N THR A 29 -0.29 -11.90 -6.80
CA THR A 29 0.47 -12.64 -5.80
C THR A 29 0.62 -11.77 -4.56
N VAL A 30 0.15 -12.28 -3.43
CA VAL A 30 0.17 -11.57 -2.16
C VAL A 30 0.80 -12.47 -1.10
N ASP A 31 1.78 -11.93 -0.38
CA ASP A 31 2.34 -12.53 0.83
C ASP A 31 1.89 -11.70 2.03
N LEU A 32 1.22 -12.35 2.98
CA LEU A 32 0.69 -11.71 4.18
C LEU A 32 1.25 -12.41 5.40
N SER A 33 2.03 -11.68 6.19
CA SER A 33 2.63 -12.08 7.47
C SER A 33 2.08 -11.20 8.60
N ASP A 34 2.41 -11.46 9.87
CA ASP A 34 1.74 -10.85 11.04
C ASP A 34 1.53 -9.32 11.00
N ASN A 35 2.49 -8.53 10.50
CA ASN A 35 2.41 -7.06 10.42
C ASN A 35 2.85 -6.52 9.04
N LYS A 36 2.86 -7.38 8.02
CA LYS A 36 3.43 -7.04 6.72
C LYS A 36 2.63 -7.68 5.60
N GLY A 37 2.29 -6.89 4.60
CA GLY A 37 1.71 -7.35 3.33
C GLY A 37 2.63 -6.99 2.17
N ILE A 38 2.96 -7.96 1.32
CA ILE A 38 3.69 -7.76 0.08
C ILE A 38 2.77 -8.12 -1.07
N VAL A 39 2.67 -7.24 -2.06
CA VAL A 39 1.85 -7.44 -3.24
C VAL A 39 2.75 -7.32 -4.46
N SER A 40 2.84 -8.39 -5.24
CA SER A 40 3.58 -8.41 -6.50
C SER A 40 2.63 -8.15 -7.66
N PHE A 41 2.90 -7.07 -8.39
CA PHE A 41 2.33 -6.76 -9.70
C PHE A 41 3.27 -7.29 -10.80
N ASP A 42 2.83 -7.30 -12.06
CA ASP A 42 3.60 -7.89 -13.17
C ASP A 42 5.08 -7.45 -13.22
N ASN A 43 5.36 -6.15 -13.03
CA ASN A 43 6.72 -5.59 -13.04
C ASN A 43 6.98 -4.65 -11.84
N ALA A 44 6.17 -4.70 -10.80
CA ALA A 44 6.25 -3.78 -9.66
C ALA A 44 5.89 -4.47 -8.35
N THR A 45 6.24 -3.88 -7.23
CA THR A 45 5.96 -4.45 -5.90
C THR A 45 5.49 -3.34 -4.96
N ALA A 46 4.43 -3.63 -4.20
CA ALA A 46 4.02 -2.80 -3.08
C ALA A 46 4.26 -3.58 -1.78
N VAL A 47 5.03 -2.99 -0.88
CA VAL A 47 5.27 -3.50 0.47
C VAL A 47 4.57 -2.59 1.45
N MET A 48 3.79 -3.18 2.34
CA MET A 48 3.06 -2.47 3.38
C MET A 48 3.41 -3.06 4.74
N THR A 49 3.69 -2.20 5.71
CA THR A 49 3.94 -2.60 7.10
C THR A 49 3.03 -1.82 8.02
N SER A 50 2.53 -2.50 9.05
CA SER A 50 1.71 -1.90 10.09
C SER A 50 2.47 -1.77 11.40
N ASP A 51 2.48 -0.55 11.91
CA ASP A 51 2.87 -0.19 13.27
C ASP A 51 1.60 0.16 14.08
N GLU A 52 1.76 0.38 15.39
CA GLU A 52 0.63 0.67 16.29
C GLU A 52 -0.15 1.93 15.91
N LYS A 53 0.50 2.90 15.24
CA LYS A 53 -0.09 4.21 14.89
C LYS A 53 0.08 4.60 13.43
N ALA A 54 0.66 3.72 12.60
CA ALA A 54 0.97 4.08 11.23
C ALA A 54 0.92 2.87 10.29
N LEU A 55 0.50 3.15 9.06
CA LEU A 55 0.65 2.31 7.90
C LEU A 55 1.76 2.87 7.03
N THR A 56 2.84 2.12 6.86
CA THR A 56 3.90 2.47 5.91
C THR A 56 3.69 1.72 4.61
N VAL A 57 3.74 2.42 3.49
CA VAL A 57 3.61 1.87 2.15
C VAL A 57 4.84 2.23 1.34
N ILE A 58 5.44 1.23 0.71
CA ILE A 58 6.60 1.38 -0.17
C ILE A 58 6.23 0.75 -1.51
N ILE A 59 6.44 1.47 -2.60
CA ILE A 59 6.19 0.96 -3.95
C ILE A 59 7.50 1.04 -4.75
N GLU A 60 7.84 -0.05 -5.42
CA GLU A 60 8.98 -0.15 -6.32
C GLU A 60 8.48 -0.53 -7.71
N ALA A 61 8.85 0.25 -8.72
CA ALA A 61 8.33 0.16 -10.08
C ALA A 61 9.45 0.39 -11.12
N PRO A 62 9.28 0.00 -12.39
CA PRO A 62 10.34 0.12 -13.39
C PRO A 62 10.57 1.56 -13.85
N SER A 63 9.55 2.43 -13.76
CA SER A 63 9.57 3.83 -14.15
C SER A 63 8.63 4.69 -13.29
N ASP A 64 8.84 6.01 -13.31
CA ASP A 64 8.03 6.98 -12.55
C ASP A 64 6.56 6.99 -13.00
N GLU A 65 6.28 6.77 -14.29
CA GLU A 65 4.91 6.68 -14.80
C GLU A 65 4.14 5.50 -14.16
N VAL A 66 4.80 4.35 -14.01
CA VAL A 66 4.21 3.18 -13.33
C VAL A 66 4.07 3.46 -11.83
N LEU A 67 5.05 4.15 -11.24
CA LEU A 67 5.03 4.55 -9.84
C LEU A 67 3.83 5.45 -9.53
N GLU A 68 3.61 6.52 -10.30
CA GLU A 68 2.47 7.45 -10.16
C GLU A 68 1.13 6.72 -10.26
N ARG A 69 1.00 5.81 -11.23
CA ARG A 69 -0.20 4.98 -11.38
C ARG A 69 -0.43 4.11 -10.14
N LEU A 70 0.61 3.47 -9.63
CA LEU A 70 0.51 2.59 -8.46
C LEU A 70 0.23 3.36 -7.17
N LYS A 71 0.79 4.56 -6.98
CA LYS A 71 0.42 5.47 -5.86
C LYS A 71 -1.09 5.68 -5.83
N GLY A 72 -1.69 6.02 -6.96
CA GLY A 72 -3.15 6.23 -7.07
C GLY A 72 -3.95 4.94 -6.82
N VAL A 73 -3.52 3.81 -7.38
CA VAL A 73 -4.17 2.51 -7.17
C VAL A 73 -4.15 2.12 -5.69
N VAL A 74 -2.98 2.15 -5.05
CA VAL A 74 -2.83 1.75 -3.64
C VAL A 74 -3.62 2.70 -2.73
N SER A 75 -3.47 4.01 -2.91
CA SER A 75 -4.17 5.02 -2.08
C SER A 75 -5.69 4.87 -2.18
N SER A 76 -6.23 4.74 -3.40
CA SER A 76 -7.68 4.61 -3.60
C SER A 76 -8.27 3.34 -2.99
N HIS A 77 -7.55 2.21 -3.03
CA HIS A 77 -8.05 0.97 -2.41
C HIS A 77 -7.97 1.05 -0.89
N LEU A 78 -6.90 1.59 -0.34
CA LEU A 78 -6.78 1.81 1.11
C LEU A 78 -7.88 2.76 1.62
N ASP A 79 -8.16 3.87 0.93
CA ASP A 79 -9.25 4.78 1.27
C ASP A 79 -10.63 4.10 1.26
N ARG A 80 -10.87 3.18 0.31
CA ARG A 80 -12.13 2.41 0.28
C ARG A 80 -12.28 1.50 1.51
N PHE A 81 -11.20 0.89 1.99
CA PHE A 81 -11.24 0.09 3.21
C PHE A 81 -11.28 0.96 4.49
N ALA A 82 -10.63 2.11 4.44
CA ALA A 82 -10.59 3.11 5.48
C ALA A 82 -11.72 4.14 5.35
N PHE A 83 -12.90 3.77 4.84
CA PHE A 83 -13.99 4.70 4.51
C PHE A 83 -14.44 5.65 5.65
N ARG A 84 -14.10 5.33 6.91
CA ARG A 84 -14.38 6.17 8.09
C ARG A 84 -13.28 7.20 8.40
N GLU A 85 -12.06 6.96 7.93
CA GLU A 85 -10.89 7.84 8.08
C GLU A 85 -10.48 8.51 6.76
N ALA A 86 -10.99 8.02 5.63
CA ALA A 86 -10.64 8.50 4.31
C ALA A 86 -11.05 9.97 4.09
N PRO A 87 -10.26 10.74 3.31
CA PRO A 87 -9.03 10.33 2.66
C PRO A 87 -7.85 10.24 3.65
N LEU A 88 -7.11 9.14 3.59
CA LEU A 88 -5.89 8.97 4.36
C LEU A 88 -4.78 9.90 3.81
N PRO A 89 -3.96 10.52 4.67
CA PRO A 89 -2.96 11.50 4.24
C PRO A 89 -1.70 10.81 3.68
N PHE A 90 -1.76 10.32 2.45
CA PHE A 90 -0.61 9.75 1.74
C PHE A 90 0.38 10.84 1.31
N ALA A 91 1.33 11.17 2.17
CA ALA A 91 2.46 12.04 1.83
C ALA A 91 3.58 11.24 1.12
N TRP A 92 3.37 10.93 -0.15
CA TRP A 92 4.33 10.19 -0.97
C TRP A 92 5.67 10.95 -1.11
N GLN A 93 6.76 10.24 -0.90
CA GLN A 93 8.13 10.71 -1.06
C GLN A 93 8.85 9.80 -2.03
N ASP A 94 9.28 10.37 -3.16
CA ASP A 94 10.05 9.67 -4.17
C ASP A 94 11.51 9.57 -3.74
N ALA A 95 12.11 8.41 -3.96
CA ALA A 95 13.46 8.05 -3.55
C ALA A 95 14.32 7.64 -4.74
#